data_AF-A0A8C6VKI6-F1
#
_entry.id   AF-A0A8C6VKI6-F1
#
_cell.length_a   1.000
_cell.length_b   1.000
_cell.length_c   1.000
_cell.angle_alpha   90.00
_cell.angle_beta   90.00
_cell.angle_gamma   90.00
#
_symmetry.space_group_name_H-M   'P 1'
#
loop_
_entity.id
_entity.type
_entity.pdbx_description
1 polymer ?
#
loop_
_entity_poly.entity_id
_entity_poly.type
_entity_poly.pdbx_seq_one_letter_code
_entity_poly.pdbx_strand_id
1 'polypeptide(L)'
;MARVCLLLLCLKMCGIYSQEGRWEASWKRNDSDVVNDLLEQWKRNDSDALDEDWKQRLPKGIIIGVRKGGTRALLEMLSLHPQVAAAHSEIHFFNLEENYQKGLDWYCQQMPNSHSSQITVEKTPGYFASLEAPERIYTMDRSVNYALYGYVPAPPMQKNPFS
;
A
#
# COMPACT_ATOMS: atom_id res chain seq x y z
N MET A 1 -6.84 -3.93 -25.26
CA MET A 1 -6.89 -5.25 -24.61
C MET A 1 -5.72 -5.51 -23.64
N ALA A 2 -4.52 -4.92 -23.81
CA ALA A 2 -3.39 -5.14 -22.88
C ALA A 2 -3.40 -4.25 -21.60
N ARG A 3 -4.35 -3.32 -21.47
CA ARG A 3 -4.39 -2.32 -20.37
C ARG A 3 -5.08 -2.80 -19.08
N VAL A 4 -5.77 -3.94 -19.12
CA VAL A 4 -6.44 -4.52 -17.93
C VAL A 4 -5.54 -5.56 -17.23
N CYS A 5 -4.56 -6.15 -17.94
CA CYS A 5 -3.67 -7.17 -17.38
C CYS A 5 -2.71 -6.65 -16.30
N LEU A 6 -2.27 -5.39 -16.37
CA LEU A 6 -1.33 -4.85 -15.37
C LEU A 6 -2.02 -4.53 -14.04
N LEU A 7 -3.28 -4.09 -14.08
CA LEU A 7 -4.10 -3.81 -12.89
C LEU A 7 -4.38 -5.10 -12.10
N LEU A 8 -4.61 -6.22 -12.78
CA LEU A 8 -4.84 -7.51 -12.14
C LEU A 8 -3.56 -8.09 -11.50
N LEU A 9 -2.39 -7.79 -12.04
CA LEU A 9 -1.11 -8.16 -11.42
C LEU A 9 -0.80 -7.32 -10.17
N CYS A 10 -1.12 -6.02 -10.18
CA CYS A 10 -0.98 -5.16 -9.00
C CYS A 10 -1.93 -5.55 -7.86
N LEU A 11 -3.17 -5.96 -8.17
CA LEU A 11 -4.15 -6.40 -7.16
C LEU A 11 -3.78 -7.77 -6.53
N LYS A 12 -3.09 -8.63 -7.28
CA LYS A 12 -2.64 -9.95 -6.80
C LYS A 12 -1.40 -9.86 -5.90
N MET A 13 -0.52 -8.88 -6.13
CA MET A 13 0.63 -8.59 -5.26
C MET A 13 0.24 -7.95 -3.92
N CYS A 14 -0.86 -7.20 -3.87
CA CYS A 14 -1.42 -6.63 -2.63
C CYS A 14 -2.19 -7.64 -1.75
N GLY A 15 -2.25 -8.94 -2.11
CA GLY A 15 -2.93 -9.94 -1.29
C GLY A 15 -4.46 -9.82 -1.21
N ILE A 16 -5.10 -9.12 -2.16
CA ILE A 16 -6.56 -8.92 -2.16
C ILE A 16 -7.32 -10.10 -2.78
N TYR A 17 -6.62 -11.07 -3.41
CA TYR A 17 -7.23 -12.31 -3.89
C TYR A 17 -6.53 -13.54 -3.31
N SER A 18 -6.99 -13.96 -2.14
CA SER A 18 -6.71 -15.27 -1.55
C SER A 18 -8.04 -15.91 -1.16
N GLN A 19 -8.65 -16.64 -2.09
CA GLN A 19 -9.71 -17.57 -1.78
C GLN A 19 -9.51 -18.83 -2.64
N GLU A 20 -8.64 -19.71 -2.17
CA GLU A 20 -8.72 -21.13 -2.48
C GLU A 20 -8.18 -21.89 -1.26
N GLY A 21 -9.04 -22.66 -0.60
CA GLY A 21 -8.59 -23.78 0.23
C GLY A 21 -8.84 -23.76 1.73
N ARG A 22 -10.00 -23.29 2.23
CA ARG A 22 -10.36 -23.54 3.65
C ARG A 22 -11.86 -23.73 3.93
N TRP A 23 -12.55 -24.58 3.15
CA TRP A 23 -13.95 -24.92 3.44
C TRP A 23 -14.29 -26.42 3.46
N GLU A 24 -13.35 -27.34 3.18
CA GLU A 24 -13.69 -28.78 3.12
C GLU A 24 -13.43 -29.61 4.39
N ALA A 25 -13.02 -29.02 5.52
CA ALA A 25 -12.66 -29.82 6.69
C ALA A 25 -13.18 -29.26 8.02
N SER A 26 -14.51 -29.12 8.19
CA SER A 26 -15.06 -28.95 9.54
C SER A 26 -16.57 -29.23 9.71
N TRP A 27 -17.19 -30.10 8.90
CA TRP A 27 -18.62 -30.46 9.09
C TRP A 27 -18.84 -31.66 10.03
N LYS A 28 -18.08 -31.74 11.13
CA LYS A 28 -18.33 -32.71 12.22
C LYS A 28 -17.99 -32.11 13.58
N ARG A 29 -18.80 -31.16 14.05
CA ARG A 29 -18.97 -30.79 15.47
C ARG A 29 -20.28 -30.02 15.61
N ASN A 30 -20.92 -30.15 16.77
CA ASN A 30 -22.29 -29.68 17.04
C ASN A 30 -22.46 -28.19 16.70
N ASP A 31 -23.48 -27.91 15.89
CA ASP A 31 -23.63 -26.69 15.07
C ASP A 31 -23.94 -25.43 15.90
N SER A 32 -24.61 -25.56 17.05
CA SER A 32 -25.12 -24.43 17.83
C SER A 32 -24.05 -23.65 18.59
N ASP A 33 -23.00 -24.32 19.10
CA ASP A 33 -21.96 -23.65 19.88
C ASP A 33 -20.97 -22.90 18.97
N VAL A 34 -20.72 -23.44 17.78
CA VAL A 34 -19.88 -22.79 16.75
C VAL A 34 -20.56 -21.55 16.20
N VAL A 35 -21.87 -21.62 15.91
CA VAL A 35 -22.63 -20.46 15.42
C VAL A 35 -22.69 -19.36 16.47
N ASN A 36 -22.85 -19.70 17.75
CA ASN A 36 -22.83 -18.70 18.83
C ASN A 36 -21.45 -18.07 19.04
N ASP A 37 -20.38 -18.88 19.01
CA ASP A 37 -19.00 -18.37 19.14
C ASP A 37 -18.61 -17.51 17.93
N LEU A 38 -19.05 -17.87 16.73
CA LEU A 38 -18.94 -17.05 15.52
C LEU A 38 -19.77 -15.77 15.61
N LEU A 39 -20.98 -15.81 16.19
CA LEU A 39 -21.82 -14.63 16.39
C LEU A 39 -21.24 -13.68 17.43
N GLU A 40 -20.61 -14.18 18.49
CA GLU A 40 -19.90 -13.36 19.47
C GLU A 40 -18.62 -12.76 18.88
N GLN A 41 -17.88 -13.53 18.07
CA GLN A 41 -16.75 -13.02 17.30
C GLN A 41 -17.21 -11.97 16.28
N TRP A 42 -18.32 -12.18 15.59
CA TRP A 42 -18.91 -11.20 14.67
C TRP A 42 -19.35 -9.94 15.42
N LYS A 43 -20.03 -10.06 16.56
CA LYS A 43 -20.45 -8.89 17.36
C LYS A 43 -19.26 -8.09 17.91
N ARG A 44 -18.17 -8.75 18.31
CA ARG A 44 -16.92 -8.08 18.70
C ARG A 44 -16.23 -7.38 17.52
N ASN A 45 -16.15 -8.06 16.38
CA ASN A 45 -15.56 -7.48 15.17
C ASN A 45 -16.41 -6.32 14.61
N ASP A 46 -17.72 -6.38 14.76
CA ASP A 46 -18.66 -5.33 14.33
C ASP A 46 -18.57 -4.11 15.26
N SER A 47 -18.44 -4.31 16.58
CA SER A 47 -18.24 -3.19 17.51
C SER A 47 -16.91 -2.46 17.33
N ASP A 48 -15.83 -3.17 16.98
CA ASP A 48 -14.53 -2.55 16.66
C ASP A 48 -14.50 -1.90 15.26
N ALA A 49 -15.41 -2.30 14.37
CA ALA A 49 -15.51 -1.77 13.00
C ALA A 49 -16.36 -0.48 12.91
N LEU A 50 -17.24 -0.23 13.88
CA LEU A 50 -18.20 0.88 13.86
C LEU A 50 -17.66 2.21 14.43
N ASP A 51 -16.51 2.21 15.12
CA ASP A 51 -15.88 3.43 15.69
C ASP A 51 -14.75 4.01 14.78
N GLU A 52 -14.55 3.47 13.59
CA GLU A 52 -13.35 3.70 12.75
C GLU A 52 -13.65 4.35 11.39
N ASP A 53 -14.70 5.17 11.31
CA ASP A 53 -15.21 5.72 10.03
C ASP A 53 -14.14 6.52 9.27
N TRP A 54 -13.49 7.50 9.90
CA TRP A 54 -12.48 8.31 9.22
C TRP A 54 -11.35 8.71 10.17
N LYS A 55 -10.14 8.20 9.92
CA LYS A 55 -8.93 8.60 10.66
C LYS A 55 -7.68 8.60 9.79
N GLN A 56 -6.65 9.28 10.27
CA GLN A 56 -5.32 9.21 9.69
C GLN A 56 -4.70 7.85 10.05
N ARG A 57 -4.19 7.16 9.04
CA ARG A 57 -3.56 5.84 9.18
C ARG A 57 -2.23 5.86 8.46
N LEU A 58 -1.26 5.11 8.97
CA LEU A 58 0.01 4.92 8.29
C LEU A 58 -0.20 4.39 6.87
N PRO A 59 0.63 4.81 5.91
CA PRO A 59 0.49 4.38 4.54
C PRO A 59 0.85 2.89 4.42
N LYS A 60 -0.04 2.13 3.78
CA LYS A 60 0.22 0.73 3.41
C LYS A 60 0.84 0.61 2.02
N GLY A 61 0.86 1.71 1.26
CA GLY A 61 1.55 1.82 -0.02
C GLY A 61 2.49 3.01 -0.05
N ILE A 62 3.75 2.80 -0.44
CA ILE A 62 4.72 3.89 -0.58
C ILE A 62 5.33 3.86 -1.99
N ILE A 63 5.23 4.98 -2.70
CA ILE A 63 5.86 5.19 -4.01
C ILE A 63 7.20 5.90 -3.78
N ILE A 64 8.29 5.13 -3.81
CA ILE A 64 9.63 5.59 -3.44
C ILE A 64 10.38 6.34 -4.56
N GLY A 65 9.92 6.22 -5.82
CA GLY A 65 10.63 6.80 -6.97
C GLY A 65 10.26 6.17 -8.31
N VAL A 66 10.90 6.58 -9.41
CA VAL A 66 12.01 7.56 -9.49
C VAL A 66 11.58 9.00 -9.85
N ARG A 67 12.40 10.01 -9.50
CA ARG A 67 12.21 11.40 -9.96
C ARG A 67 12.12 11.45 -11.49
N LYS A 68 11.17 12.24 -12.01
CA LYS A 68 10.85 12.34 -13.45
C LYS A 68 10.41 11.02 -14.12
N GLY A 69 10.13 9.97 -13.34
CA GLY A 69 9.61 8.68 -13.83
C GLY A 69 8.08 8.61 -13.95
N GLY A 70 7.37 9.72 -13.78
CA GLY A 70 5.90 9.76 -13.81
C GLY A 70 5.22 9.33 -12.51
N THR A 71 5.94 9.35 -11.38
CA THR A 71 5.40 8.97 -10.05
C THR A 71 4.19 9.78 -9.62
N ARG A 72 4.07 11.04 -10.05
CA ARG A 72 2.89 11.87 -9.79
C ARG A 72 1.66 11.38 -10.57
N ALA A 73 1.82 11.08 -11.86
CA ALA A 73 0.73 10.53 -12.66
C ALA A 73 0.26 9.16 -12.13
N LEU A 74 1.19 8.34 -11.61
CA LEU A 74 0.84 7.09 -10.94
C LEU A 74 -0.01 7.33 -9.68
N LEU A 75 0.40 8.27 -8.83
CA LEU A 75 -0.37 8.61 -7.63
C LEU A 75 -1.77 9.13 -7.98
N GLU A 76 -1.87 10.03 -8.97
CA GLU A 76 -3.14 10.58 -9.43
C GLU A 76 -4.05 9.49 -10.04
N MET A 77 -3.48 8.55 -10.80
CA MET A 77 -4.23 7.41 -11.32
C MET A 77 -4.73 6.48 -10.20
N LEU A 78 -3.91 6.25 -9.17
CA LEU A 78 -4.31 5.44 -8.01
C LEU A 78 -5.39 6.14 -7.18
N SER A 79 -5.31 7.46 -7.02
CA SER A 79 -6.29 8.23 -6.24
C SER A 79 -7.66 8.34 -6.89
N LEU A 80 -7.80 7.97 -8.18
CA LEU A 80 -9.12 7.81 -8.82
C LEU A 80 -9.89 6.59 -8.28
N HIS A 81 -9.22 5.63 -7.64
CA HIS A 81 -9.85 4.45 -7.12
C HIS A 81 -10.53 4.75 -5.76
N PRO A 82 -11.82 4.40 -5.56
CA PRO A 82 -12.56 4.75 -4.34
C PRO A 82 -11.97 4.11 -3.07
N GLN A 83 -11.16 3.07 -3.21
CA GLN A 83 -10.47 2.40 -2.09
C GLN A 83 -9.07 2.96 -1.79
N VAL A 84 -8.65 4.06 -2.43
CA VAL A 84 -7.31 4.63 -2.24
C VAL A 84 -7.40 6.05 -1.70
N ALA A 85 -6.71 6.31 -0.59
CA ALA A 85 -6.51 7.64 -0.04
C ALA A 85 -5.04 8.05 -0.24
N ALA A 86 -4.78 9.04 -1.10
CA ALA A 86 -3.41 9.43 -1.47
C ALA A 86 -2.96 10.72 -0.78
N ALA A 87 -1.76 10.70 -0.19
CA ALA A 87 -1.08 11.92 0.26
C ALA A 87 -0.54 12.69 -0.94
N HIS A 88 -1.06 13.89 -1.20
CA HIS A 88 -0.71 14.70 -2.38
C HIS A 88 0.67 15.36 -2.29
N SER A 89 1.13 15.60 -1.06
CA SER A 89 2.42 16.24 -0.76
C SER A 89 3.51 15.19 -0.54
N GLU A 90 4.75 15.53 -0.90
CA GLU A 90 5.92 14.72 -0.55
C GLU A 90 6.24 14.95 0.93
N ILE A 91 6.14 13.89 1.74
CA ILE A 91 6.28 14.03 3.20
C ILE A 91 7.75 14.03 3.62
N HIS A 92 8.62 13.44 2.81
CA HIS A 92 10.05 13.36 3.07
C HIS A 92 10.40 12.84 4.47
N PHE A 93 9.69 11.81 4.93
CA PHE A 93 9.88 11.28 6.28
C PHE A 93 11.15 10.43 6.37
N PHE A 94 11.33 9.48 5.45
CA PHE A 94 12.44 8.53 5.54
C PHE A 94 13.78 9.06 5.04
N ASN A 95 13.79 10.13 4.25
CA ASN A 95 15.02 10.71 3.69
C ASN A 95 15.50 12.01 4.37
N LEU A 96 14.70 12.63 5.25
CA LEU A 96 15.12 13.80 6.01
C LEU A 96 15.18 13.44 7.49
N GLU A 97 16.37 13.55 8.08
CA GLU A 97 16.61 13.24 9.49
C GLU A 97 15.68 14.02 10.42
N GLU A 98 15.50 15.32 10.15
CA GLU A 98 14.62 16.21 10.93
C GLU A 98 13.17 15.72 10.99
N ASN A 99 12.68 15.08 9.93
CA ASN A 99 11.33 14.53 9.90
C ASN A 99 11.28 13.17 10.57
N TYR A 100 12.28 12.32 10.34
CA TYR A 100 12.36 11.00 10.95
C TYR A 100 12.40 11.06 12.49
N GLN A 101 13.13 12.04 13.04
CA GLN A 101 13.22 12.27 14.50
C GLN A 101 11.89 12.66 15.15
N LYS A 102 10.91 13.18 14.39
CA LYS A 102 9.57 13.49 14.91
C LYS A 102 8.72 12.23 15.17
N GLY A 103 9.18 11.07 14.71
CA GLY A 103 8.55 9.78 14.97
C GLY A 103 7.35 9.47 14.07
N LEU A 104 6.84 8.24 14.21
CA LEU A 104 5.77 7.71 13.38
C LEU A 104 4.42 8.39 13.63
N ASP A 105 4.18 8.93 14.83
CA ASP A 105 2.95 9.67 15.13
C ASP A 105 2.84 10.93 14.28
N TRP A 106 3.94 11.68 14.15
CA TRP A 106 4.02 12.83 13.25
C TRP A 106 3.82 12.41 11.80
N TYR A 107 4.41 11.29 11.37
CA TYR A 107 4.25 10.76 10.02
C TYR A 107 2.79 10.38 9.72
N CYS A 108 2.12 9.72 10.66
CA CYS A 108 0.70 9.37 10.57
C CYS A 108 -0.17 10.63 10.42
N GLN A 109 0.13 11.70 11.17
CA GLN A 109 -0.58 12.99 11.08
C GLN A 109 -0.40 13.70 9.72
N GLN A 110 0.59 13.31 8.90
CA GLN A 110 0.72 13.84 7.54
C GLN A 110 -0.18 13.12 6.52
N MET A 111 -0.80 12.00 6.90
CA MET A 111 -1.64 11.21 6.01
C MET A 111 -3.04 11.79 5.87
N PRO A 112 -3.71 11.61 4.72
CA PRO A 112 -5.12 11.97 4.60
C PRO A 112 -5.96 11.10 5.54
N ASN A 113 -7.12 11.64 5.94
CA ASN A 113 -8.16 10.82 6.56
C ASN A 113 -8.60 9.76 5.55
N SER A 114 -8.59 8.51 5.99
CA SER A 114 -8.99 7.34 5.22
C SER A 114 -10.13 6.65 5.95
N HIS A 115 -10.95 5.91 5.21
CA HIS A 115 -11.86 4.93 5.80
C HIS A 115 -11.11 3.61 6.10
N SER A 116 -11.61 2.80 7.03
CA SER A 116 -10.99 1.50 7.39
C SER A 116 -10.82 0.54 6.21
N SER A 117 -11.72 0.63 5.23
CA SER A 117 -11.69 -0.13 3.97
C SER A 117 -10.79 0.45 2.88
N GLN A 118 -10.20 1.63 3.11
CA GLN A 118 -9.31 2.31 2.17
C GLN A 118 -7.83 2.03 2.49
N ILE A 119 -7.00 2.10 1.44
CA ILE A 119 -5.55 2.00 1.53
C ILE A 119 -4.96 3.40 1.43
N THR A 120 -4.20 3.80 2.44
CA THR A 120 -3.44 5.05 2.40
C THR A 120 -2.13 4.87 1.62
N VAL A 121 -1.87 5.79 0.69
CA VAL A 121 -0.69 5.77 -0.18
C VAL A 121 0.07 7.09 -0.10
N GLU A 122 1.39 7.02 0.05
CA GLU A 122 2.29 8.18 0.04
C GLU A 122 3.30 8.10 -1.11
N LYS A 123 3.78 9.26 -1.58
CA LYS A 123 4.78 9.33 -2.65
C LYS A 123 5.87 10.35 -2.32
N THR A 124 7.09 9.86 -2.14
CA THR A 124 8.30 10.68 -2.07
C THR A 124 9.38 10.07 -2.97
N PRO A 125 9.60 10.62 -4.18
CA PRO A 125 10.59 10.12 -5.13
C PRO A 125 12.04 10.23 -4.64
N GLY A 126 12.28 11.00 -3.58
CA GLY A 126 13.60 11.14 -2.94
C GLY A 126 14.03 9.88 -2.19
N TYR A 127 13.10 8.99 -1.80
CA TYR A 127 13.44 7.76 -1.08
C TYR A 127 14.32 6.83 -1.92
N PHE A 128 14.13 6.77 -3.25
CA PHE A 128 14.97 5.97 -4.14
C PHE A 128 16.46 6.33 -4.10
N ALA A 129 16.79 7.61 -3.84
CA ALA A 129 18.17 8.07 -3.78
C ALA A 129 18.77 8.06 -2.37
N SER A 130 17.95 7.81 -1.34
CA SER A 130 18.40 7.76 0.06
C SER A 130 18.78 6.34 0.44
N LEU A 131 19.99 6.16 0.97
CA LEU A 131 20.47 4.86 1.44
C LEU A 131 19.76 4.39 2.72
N GLU A 132 19.28 5.33 3.53
CA GLU A 132 18.63 5.06 4.83
C GLU A 132 17.15 4.71 4.69
N ALA A 133 16.50 5.22 3.64
CA ALA A 133 15.06 5.07 3.46
C ALA A 133 14.59 3.61 3.42
N PRO A 134 15.24 2.67 2.70
CA PRO A 134 14.82 1.26 2.66
C PRO A 134 14.78 0.60 4.05
N GLU A 135 15.80 0.83 4.88
CA GLU A 135 15.91 0.22 6.21
C GLU A 135 14.86 0.79 7.17
N ARG A 136 14.65 2.11 7.15
CA ARG A 136 13.66 2.78 7.99
C ARG A 136 12.24 2.36 7.63
N ILE A 137 11.95 2.25 6.34
CA ILE A 137 10.66 1.76 5.84
C ILE A 137 10.42 0.31 6.29
N TYR A 138 11.43 -0.56 6.14
CA TYR A 138 11.34 -1.96 6.57
C TYR A 138 11.13 -2.10 8.09
N THR A 139 11.72 -1.19 8.87
CA THR A 139 11.57 -1.15 10.33
C THR A 139 10.18 -0.68 10.74
N MET A 140 9.56 0.25 10.00
CA MET A 140 8.21 0.74 10.30
C MET A 140 7.18 -0.38 10.20
N ASP A 141 7.10 -1.06 9.05
CA ASP A 141 6.12 -2.13 8.84
C ASP A 141 6.60 -3.07 7.72
N ARG A 142 6.72 -4.35 8.07
CA ARG A 142 7.15 -5.41 7.15
C ARG A 142 6.10 -5.77 6.09
N SER A 143 4.86 -5.35 6.29
CA SER A 143 3.71 -5.65 5.42
C SER A 143 3.39 -4.55 4.40
N VAL A 144 4.15 -3.44 4.39
CA VAL A 144 3.94 -2.34 3.44
C VAL A 144 4.23 -2.82 2.02
N ASN A 145 3.29 -2.56 1.12
CA ASN A 145 3.44 -2.86 -0.30
C ASN A 145 4.24 -1.73 -0.98
N TYR A 146 5.31 -2.12 -1.67
CA TYR A 146 6.18 -1.17 -2.38
C TYR A 146 5.89 -1.17 -3.87
N ALA A 147 5.59 0.00 -4.42
CA ALA A 147 5.56 0.21 -5.86
C ALA A 147 6.88 0.89 -6.28
N LEU A 148 7.84 0.08 -6.71
CA LEU A 148 9.07 0.54 -7.38
C LEU A 148 8.75 0.81 -8.85
N TYR A 149 8.52 2.08 -9.22
CA TYR A 149 8.45 2.46 -10.62
C TYR A 149 9.87 2.79 -11.12
N GLY A 150 10.59 1.72 -11.46
CA GLY A 150 11.89 1.77 -12.11
C GLY A 150 11.75 2.21 -13.57
N TYR A 151 12.60 3.15 -13.97
CA TYR A 151 12.86 3.51 -15.35
C TYR A 151 13.07 2.23 -16.19
N VAL A 152 12.31 2.05 -17.28
CA VAL A 152 12.75 1.13 -18.36
C VAL A 152 13.83 1.91 -19.13
N PRO A 153 15.13 1.56 -19.03
CA PRO A 153 16.10 2.17 -19.92
C PRO A 153 15.68 1.83 -21.34
N ALA A 154 15.52 2.84 -22.20
CA ALA A 154 15.47 2.60 -23.63
C ALA A 154 16.69 1.74 -24.00
N PRO A 155 16.54 0.65 -24.76
CA PRO A 155 17.68 -0.14 -25.19
C PRO A 155 18.71 0.80 -25.84
N PRO A 156 20.01 0.66 -25.54
CA PRO A 156 21.01 1.50 -26.17
C PRO A 156 20.84 1.36 -27.69
N MET A 157 20.68 2.50 -28.38
CA MET A 157 20.74 2.52 -29.84
C MET A 157 22.08 1.89 -30.23
N GLN A 158 22.02 0.69 -30.82
CA GLN A 158 23.18 0.15 -31.51
C GLN A 158 23.56 1.19 -32.57
N LYS A 159 24.73 1.81 -32.41
CA LYS A 159 25.32 2.59 -33.49
C LYS A 159 25.42 1.64 -34.69
N ASN A 160 24.76 2.00 -35.77
CA ASN A 160 24.84 1.27 -37.02
C ASN A 160 26.33 1.21 -37.42
N PRO A 161 26.94 0.02 -37.63
CA PRO A 161 28.35 -0.10 -38.00
C PRO A 161 28.66 0.38 -39.43
N PHE A 162 27.76 1.14 -40.06
CA PHE A 162 27.89 1.70 -41.40
C PHE A 162 27.69 3.23 -41.40
N SER A 163 28.50 3.95 -40.64
CA SER A 163 28.72 5.39 -40.82
C SER A 163 30.20 5.70 -40.67
#